data_AF-A0A101FWD6-F1
#
_entry.id   AF-A0A101FWD6-F1
#
_cell.length_a   1.000
_cell.length_b   1.000
_cell.length_c   1.000
_cell.angle_alpha   90.00
_cell.angle_beta   90.00
_cell.angle_gamma   90.00
#
_symmetry.space_group_name_H-M   'P 1'
#
loop_
_entity.id
_entity.type
_entity.pdbx_description
1 polymer ?
#
loop_
_entity_poly.entity_id
_entity_poly.type
_entity_poly.pdbx_seq_one_letter_code
_entity_poly.pdbx_strand_id
1 'polypeptide(L)' 'MAKPKVASDWLCGCAGCHMSFLDIDERIVKLVELVDLRSTPITDLKHPDASGVDVGILEGGINNTA' A
#
# COMPACT_ATOMS: atom_id res chain seq x y z
N MET A 1 5.82 21.02 1.95
CA MET A 1 6.06 19.86 2.83
C MET A 1 6.38 18.65 1.97
N ALA A 2 7.20 17.71 2.44
CA ALA A 2 7.40 16.45 1.74
C ALA A 2 6.08 15.65 1.75
N LYS A 3 5.79 14.93 0.66
CA LYS A 3 4.63 14.04 0.62
C LYS A 3 4.84 12.89 1.61
N PRO A 4 3.82 12.46 2.37
CA PRO A 4 3.93 11.29 3.22
C PRO A 4 4.20 10.04 2.36
N LYS A 5 5.13 9.20 2.81
CA LYS A 5 5.42 7.90 2.21
C LYS A 5 4.35 6.90 2.65
N VAL A 6 3.80 6.18 1.67
CA VAL A 6 2.76 5.18 1.91
C VAL A 6 3.17 3.86 1.29
N ALA A 7 3.07 2.78 2.06
CA ALA A 7 3.30 1.41 1.58
C ALA A 7 2.09 0.53 1.92
N SER A 8 1.94 -0.57 1.18
CA SER A 8 0.91 -1.57 1.47
C SER A 8 1.40 -2.98 1.18
N ASP A 9 0.76 -3.97 1.77
CA ASP A 9 1.10 -5.38 1.52
C ASP A 9 -0.11 -6.32 1.69
N TRP A 10 -0.03 -7.48 1.03
CA TRP A 10 -0.96 -8.59 1.17
C TRP A 10 -0.34 -9.67 2.06
N LEU A 11 -0.88 -9.83 3.26
CA LEU A 11 -0.58 -10.96 4.13
C LEU A 11 -1.46 -12.15 3.72
N CYS A 12 -2.06 -12.86 4.69
CA CYS A 12 -3.09 -13.85 4.39
C CYS A 12 -4.43 -13.15 4.13
N GLY A 13 -4.58 -12.59 2.93
CA GLY A 13 -5.78 -11.91 2.43
C GLY A 13 -6.20 -12.43 1.05
N CYS A 14 -7.27 -11.86 0.50
CA CYS A 14 -7.81 -12.23 -0.82
C CYS A 14 -7.58 -11.14 -1.89
N ALA A 15 -6.80 -10.10 -1.56
CA ALA A 15 -6.65 -8.84 -2.31
C ALA A 15 -7.93 -7.97 -2.35
N GLY A 16 -9.02 -8.37 -1.70
CA GLY A 16 -10.28 -7.65 -1.70
C GLY A 16 -10.22 -6.27 -1.03
N CYS A 17 -9.36 -6.09 -0.01
CA CYS A 17 -9.20 -4.76 0.61
C CYS A 17 -8.47 -3.80 -0.34
N HIS A 18 -7.48 -4.29 -1.09
CA HIS A 18 -6.82 -3.50 -2.12
C HIS A 18 -7.74 -3.22 -3.32
N MET A 19 -8.61 -4.15 -3.71
CA MET A 19 -9.64 -3.86 -4.72
C MET A 19 -10.60 -2.78 -4.22
N SER A 20 -11.06 -2.87 -2.97
CA SER A 20 -11.87 -1.81 -2.36
C SER A 20 -11.15 -0.47 -2.26
N PHE A 21 -9.81 -0.47 -2.08
CA PHE A 21 -8.99 0.72 -2.14
C PHE A 21 -8.90 1.31 -3.57
N LEU A 22 -8.88 0.47 -4.61
CA LEU A 22 -8.93 0.92 -6.00
C LEU A 22 -10.34 1.36 -6.43
N ASP A 23 -11.39 0.86 -5.78
CA ASP A 23 -12.78 1.29 -5.93
C ASP A 23 -13.06 2.70 -5.37
N ILE A 24 -12.01 3.49 -5.10
CA ILE A 24 -12.15 4.95 -4.95
C ILE A 24 -12.22 5.68 -6.30
N ASP A 25 -12.12 4.92 -7.40
CA ASP A 25 -12.24 5.36 -8.78
C ASP A 25 -11.21 6.45 -9.13
N GLU A 26 -11.63 7.55 -9.76
CA GLU A 26 -10.75 8.64 -10.19
C GLU A 26 -10.04 9.34 -9.01
N ARG A 27 -10.50 9.14 -7.77
CA ARG A 27 -9.83 9.70 -6.59
C ARG A 27 -8.42 9.13 -6.40
N ILE A 28 -8.11 7.98 -7.00
CA ILE A 28 -6.74 7.44 -6.99
C ILE A 28 -5.75 8.41 -7.65
N VAL A 29 -6.17 9.15 -8.69
CA VAL A 29 -5.33 10.15 -9.38
C VAL A 29 -4.99 11.30 -8.44
N LYS A 30 -5.96 11.76 -7.65
CA LYS A 30 -5.71 12.79 -6.61
C LYS A 30 -4.84 12.24 -5.48
N LEU A 31 -5.02 10.97 -5.10
CA LEU A 31 -4.25 10.37 -4.03
C LEU A 31 -2.76 10.32 -4.38
N VAL A 32 -2.39 9.92 -5.60
CA VAL A 32 -0.98 9.88 -6.04
C VAL A 32 -0.33 11.26 -6.15
N GLU A 33 -1.14 12.33 -6.25
CA GLU A 33 -0.63 13.70 -6.13
C GLU A 33 -0.29 14.08 -4.68
N LEU A 34 -0.99 13.50 -3.70
CA LEU A 34 -0.85 13.82 -2.28
C LEU A 34 0.21 12.99 -1.56
N VAL A 35 0.46 11.76 -2.01
CA VAL A 35 1.34 10.79 -1.32
C VAL A 35 2.50 10.33 -2.21
N ASP A 36 3.56 9.82 -1.59
CA ASP A 36 4.61 9.05 -2.27
C ASP A 36 4.34 7.56 -2.08
N LEU A 37 3.73 6.91 -3.08
CA LEU A 37 3.47 5.47 -3.06
C LEU A 37 4.78 4.70 -3.22
N ARG A 38 5.12 3.93 -2.19
CA ARG A 38 6.31 3.08 -2.11
C ARG A 38 5.93 1.65 -2.50
N SER A 39 6.54 0.65 -1.85
CA SER A 39 6.23 -0.76 -2.07
C SER A 39 4.76 -1.05 -1.76
N THR A 40 4.06 -1.52 -2.79
CA THR A 40 2.69 -2.02 -2.76
C THR A 40 2.59 -3.19 -3.75
N PRO A 41 1.59 -4.08 -3.63
CA PRO A 41 1.34 -5.14 -4.61
C PRO A 41 1.02 -4.66 -6.03
N ILE A 42 0.73 -3.37 -6.21
CA ILE A 42 0.39 -2.74 -7.50
C ILE A 42 1.62 -2.08 -8.14
N THR A 43 2.60 -1.66 -7.33
CA THR A 43 3.87 -1.10 -7.80
C THR A 43 4.92 -2.19 -8.01
N ASP A 44 5.93 -1.91 -8.83
CA ASP A 44 7.03 -2.87 -9.05
C ASP A 44 8.13 -2.83 -7.96
N LEU A 45 7.98 -1.99 -6.93
CA LEU A 45 8.92 -1.88 -5.82
C LEU A 45 8.80 -3.11 -4.90
N LYS A 46 9.78 -4.01 -4.97
CA LYS A 46 9.72 -5.33 -4.32
C LYS A 46 9.90 -5.35 -2.82
N HIS A 47 10.51 -4.30 -2.26
CA HIS A 47 10.77 -4.21 -0.84
C HIS A 47 10.38 -2.84 -0.31
N PRO A 48 9.78 -2.75 0.89
CA PRO A 48 9.52 -1.47 1.54
C PRO A 48 10.84 -0.78 1.90
N ASP A 49 10.78 0.55 2.07
CA ASP A 49 11.93 1.35 2.48
C ASP A 49 12.46 0.85 3.83
N ALA A 50 13.77 0.57 3.93
CA ALA A 50 14.40 0.08 5.16
C ALA A 50 14.28 1.05 6.35
N SER A 51 14.09 2.35 6.06
CA SER A 51 13.86 3.39 7.07
C SER A 51 12.41 3.45 7.57
N GLY A 52 11.51 2.66 7.00
CA GLY A 52 10.07 2.75 7.24
C GLY A 52 9.38 3.82 6.38
N VAL A 53 8.05 3.89 6.54
CA VAL A 53 7.12 4.82 5.87
C VAL A 53 6.21 5.51 6.89
N ASP A 54 5.54 6.58 6.48
CA ASP A 54 4.64 7.34 7.36
C ASP A 54 3.30 6.62 7.57
N VAL A 55 2.81 5.91 6.53
CA VAL A 55 1.57 5.12 6.59
C VAL A 55 1.78 3.74 5.96
N GLY A 56 1.48 2.68 6.72
CA GLY A 56 1.47 1.30 6.23
C GLY A 56 0.06 0.73 6.23
N ILE A 57 -0.35 0.13 5.12
CA ILE A 57 -1.67 -0.52 4.96
C ILE A 57 -1.47 -2.03 4.82
N LEU A 58 -1.90 -2.79 5.81
CA LEU A 58 -1.79 -4.25 5.80
C LEU A 58 -3.15 -4.88 5.53
N GLU A 59 -3.24 -5.70 4.49
CA GLU A 59 -4.40 -6.53 4.21
C GLU A 59 -4.17 -7.96 4.71
N GLY A 60 -5.19 -8.55 5.35
CA GLY A 60 -5.20 -9.95 5.74
C GLY A 60 -4.63 -10.21 7.14
N GLY A 61 -4.65 -11.48 7.54
CA GLY A 61 -4.16 -11.93 8.83
C GLY A 61 -2.75 -12.54 8.76
N ILE A 62 -2.22 -12.91 9.93
CA ILE A 62 -1.01 -13.73 10.03
C ILE A 62 -1.44 -15.20 9.99
N ASN A 63 -1.01 -15.94 8.97
CA ASN A 63 -1.34 -17.36 8.79
C ASN A 63 -0.12 -18.24 8.52
N ASN A 64 1.09 -17.68 8.63
CA ASN A 64 2.33 -18.43 8.58
C ASN A 64 3.39 -17.73 9.42
N THR A 65 4.53 -18.40 9.59
CA THR A 65 5.71 -17.88 10.30
C THR A 65 6.88 -17.64 9.34
N ALA A 66 6.58 -17.54 8.04
CA ALA A 66 7.59 -17.35 7.00
C ALA A 66 8.09 -15.90 6.99
#